data_AF-A0A7X6HY96-F1
#
_entry.id   AF-A0A7X6HY96-F1
#
_cell.length_a   1.000
_cell.length_b   1.000
_cell.length_c   1.000
_cell.angle_alpha   90.00
_cell.angle_beta   90.00
_cell.angle_gamma   90.00
#
_symmetry.space_group_name_H-M   'P 1'
#
loop_
_entity.id
_entity.type
_entity.pdbx_description
1 polymer ?
#
loop_
_entity_poly.entity_id
_entity_poly.type
_entity_poly.pdbx_seq_one_letter_code
_entity_poly.pdbx_strand_id
1 'polypeptide(L)'
;MIIALIVAAEIGFWLVLGAGLALRYLLHRPRAGAVLLLCVPLIDVLLLTATAVDLARGAEPGTRHVLAALYLGFTVSYGHRLVRWADAHAAHRTGRGPKPPKPPARGRERIRAEFALWRQTLVAVVIAAAVLQLLRILAADAAAADRVLGDGQALGLRIALIHGLVALSALWWARPRAGEGPDGPAGGGQPGA
;
A
#
# COMPACT_ATOMS: atom_id res chain seq x y z
N MET A 1 25.95 -6.88 10.39
CA MET A 1 25.30 -7.90 9.55
C MET A 1 23.95 -7.47 8.97
N ILE A 2 23.01 -6.93 9.77
CA ILE A 2 21.68 -6.45 9.29
C ILE A 2 21.74 -5.46 8.13
N ILE A 3 22.70 -4.53 8.10
CA ILE A 3 22.81 -3.55 6.99
C ILE A 3 23.03 -4.28 5.66
N ALA A 4 23.87 -5.32 5.63
CA ALA A 4 24.08 -6.12 4.43
C ALA A 4 22.82 -6.89 4.03
N LEU A 5 22.01 -7.31 5.00
CA LEU A 5 20.75 -8.04 4.77
C LEU A 5 19.65 -7.12 4.22
N ILE A 6 19.51 -5.92 4.78
CA ILE A 6 18.62 -4.87 4.26
C ILE A 6 19.07 -4.45 2.86
N VAL A 7 20.37 -4.19 2.66
CA VAL A 7 20.91 -3.79 1.35
C VAL A 7 20.73 -4.91 0.33
N ALA A 8 20.97 -6.17 0.68
CA ALA A 8 20.74 -7.31 -0.20
C ALA A 8 19.25 -7.49 -0.54
N ALA A 9 18.35 -7.28 0.42
CA ALA A 9 16.92 -7.32 0.18
C ALA A 9 16.44 -6.17 -0.71
N GLU A 10 16.96 -4.95 -0.50
CA GLU A 10 16.68 -3.79 -1.34
C GLU A 10 17.17 -4.04 -2.77
N ILE A 11 18.40 -4.54 -2.94
CA ILE A 11 18.96 -4.90 -4.24
C ILE A 11 18.12 -6.01 -4.90
N GLY A 12 17.77 -7.07 -4.16
CA GLY A 12 16.94 -8.17 -4.67
C GLY A 12 15.55 -7.71 -5.11
N PHE A 13 14.93 -6.83 -4.32
CA PHE A 13 13.65 -6.21 -4.64
C PHE A 13 13.73 -5.42 -5.96
N TRP A 14 14.71 -4.52 -6.10
CA TRP A 14 14.88 -3.71 -7.31
C TRP A 14 15.21 -4.55 -8.54
N LEU A 15 16.03 -5.59 -8.38
CA LEU A 15 16.35 -6.52 -9.47
C LEU A 15 15.12 -7.30 -9.94
N VAL A 16 14.32 -7.85 -9.02
CA VAL A 16 13.11 -8.61 -9.36
C VAL A 16 12.03 -7.71 -9.95
N LEU A 17 11.82 -6.52 -9.38
CA LEU A 17 10.86 -5.54 -9.89
C LEU A 17 11.24 -5.07 -11.30
N GLY A 18 12.51 -4.69 -11.49
CA GLY A 18 13.04 -4.23 -12.77
C GLY A 18 12.97 -5.32 -13.84
N ALA A 19 13.38 -6.54 -13.51
CA ALA A 19 13.31 -7.68 -14.42
C ALA A 19 11.86 -8.07 -14.74
N GLY A 20 10.94 -7.99 -13.77
CA GLY A 20 9.53 -8.30 -13.96
C GLY A 20 8.86 -7.33 -14.94
N LEU A 21 9.13 -6.02 -14.80
CA LEU A 21 8.68 -5.01 -15.75
C LEU A 21 9.35 -5.17 -17.13
N ALA A 22 10.65 -5.44 -17.18
CA ALA A 22 11.35 -5.66 -18.45
C ALA A 22 10.77 -6.86 -19.20
N LEU A 23 10.52 -8.00 -18.55
CA LEU A 23 9.91 -9.15 -19.20
C LEU A 23 8.49 -8.87 -19.69
N ARG A 24 7.71 -8.11 -18.91
CA ARG A 24 6.32 -7.78 -19.24
C ARG A 24 6.21 -6.82 -20.42
N TYR A 25 7.03 -5.77 -20.45
CA TYR A 25 6.89 -4.68 -21.43
C TYR A 25 7.92 -4.72 -22.56
N LEU A 26 9.20 -5.04 -22.30
CA LEU A 26 10.22 -5.14 -23.35
C LEU A 26 10.15 -6.49 -24.09
N LEU A 27 10.01 -7.60 -23.37
CA LEU A 27 10.00 -8.95 -23.96
C LEU A 27 8.60 -9.48 -24.29
N HIS A 28 7.55 -8.72 -23.98
CA HIS A 28 6.14 -9.08 -24.23
C HIS A 28 5.75 -10.47 -23.66
N ARG A 29 6.34 -10.87 -22.53
CA ARG A 29 6.03 -12.11 -21.82
C ARG A 29 5.25 -11.80 -20.53
N PRO A 30 3.95 -11.49 -20.60
CA PRO A 30 3.17 -11.03 -19.46
C PRO A 30 3.06 -12.09 -18.35
N ARG A 31 3.04 -13.38 -18.68
CA ARG A 31 3.01 -14.47 -17.70
C ARG A 31 4.32 -14.57 -16.92
N ALA A 32 5.46 -14.48 -17.60
CA ALA A 32 6.76 -14.53 -16.95
C ALA A 32 7.01 -13.28 -16.09
N GLY A 33 6.61 -12.09 -16.57
CA GLY A 33 6.62 -10.87 -15.76
C GLY A 33 5.69 -10.96 -14.54
N ALA A 34 4.50 -11.56 -14.66
CA ALA A 34 3.60 -11.77 -13.53
C ALA A 34 4.16 -12.75 -12.48
N VAL A 35 4.78 -13.86 -12.92
CA VAL A 35 5.46 -14.81 -12.04
C VAL A 35 6.63 -14.14 -11.31
N LEU A 36 7.44 -13.33 -12.02
CA LEU A 36 8.53 -12.60 -11.40
C LEU A 36 8.04 -11.55 -10.38
N LEU A 37 6.94 -10.86 -10.66
CA LEU A 37 6.32 -9.94 -9.71
C LEU A 37 5.74 -10.67 -8.49
N LEU A 38 5.38 -11.95 -8.62
CA LEU A 38 4.99 -12.80 -7.50
C LEU A 38 6.18 -13.19 -6.61
N CYS A 39 7.43 -13.06 -7.09
CA CYS A 39 8.61 -13.26 -6.27
C CYS A 39 8.84 -12.10 -5.28
N VAL A 40 8.24 -10.93 -5.50
CA VAL A 40 8.31 -9.78 -4.58
C VAL A 40 7.79 -10.14 -3.17
N PRO A 41 6.56 -10.66 -3.00
CA PRO A 41 6.09 -11.08 -1.67
C PRO A 41 6.90 -12.26 -1.10
N LEU A 42 7.55 -13.07 -1.94
CA LEU A 42 8.44 -14.13 -1.45
C LEU A 42 9.73 -13.56 -0.83
N ILE A 43 10.30 -12.52 -1.45
CA ILE A 43 11.44 -11.77 -0.90
C ILE A 43 11.05 -11.12 0.43
N ASP A 44 9.86 -10.53 0.49
CA ASP A 44 9.32 -9.92 1.71
C ASP A 44 9.20 -10.94 2.86
N VAL A 45 8.70 -12.15 2.59
CA VAL A 45 8.62 -13.24 3.58
C VAL A 45 10.00 -13.69 4.02
N LEU A 46 10.95 -13.81 3.09
CA LEU A 46 12.33 -14.19 3.42
C LEU A 46 13.02 -13.13 4.29
N LEU A 47 12.85 -11.85 3.96
CA LEU A 47 13.36 -10.73 4.76
C LEU A 47 12.76 -10.71 6.16
N LEU A 48 11.45 -10.94 6.28
CA LEU A 48 10.79 -11.04 7.58
C LEU A 48 11.35 -12.21 8.39
N THR A 49 11.52 -13.37 7.76
CA THR A 49 12.07 -14.57 8.41
C THR A 49 13.50 -14.32 8.89
N ALA A 50 14.34 -13.71 8.06
CA ALA A 50 15.71 -13.36 8.45
C ALA A 50 15.73 -12.37 9.61
N THR A 51 14.86 -11.36 9.59
CA THR A 51 14.70 -10.37 10.66
C THR A 51 14.28 -11.02 11.98
N ALA A 52 13.32 -11.94 11.93
CA ALA A 52 12.85 -12.69 13.09
C ALA A 52 13.95 -13.58 13.70
N VAL A 53 14.70 -14.28 12.85
CA VAL A 53 15.84 -15.11 13.28
C VAL A 53 16.95 -14.27 13.90
N ASP A 54 17.24 -13.10 13.33
CA ASP A 54 18.27 -12.20 13.85
C ASP A 54 17.90 -11.66 15.25
N LEU A 55 16.65 -11.27 15.44
CA LEU A 55 16.12 -10.83 16.74
C LEU A 55 16.13 -11.96 17.78
N ALA A 56 15.82 -13.20 17.36
CA ALA A 56 15.90 -14.38 18.21
C ALA A 56 17.34 -14.77 18.58
N ARG A 57 18.33 -14.37 17.76
CA ARG A 57 19.76 -14.56 18.03
C ARG A 57 20.38 -13.45 18.89
N GLY A 58 19.57 -12.51 19.37
CA GLY A 58 20.01 -11.44 20.28
C GLY A 58 20.36 -10.12 19.60
N ALA A 59 19.91 -9.89 18.36
CA ALA A 59 20.02 -8.57 17.76
C ALA A 59 19.20 -7.52 18.52
N GLU A 60 19.72 -6.30 18.60
CA GLU A 60 19.08 -5.21 19.33
C GLU A 60 17.79 -4.75 18.61
N PRO A 61 16.63 -4.77 19.28
CA PRO A 61 15.38 -4.22 18.74
C PRO A 61 15.53 -2.73 18.46
N GLY A 62 15.08 -2.29 17.29
CA GLY A 62 15.37 -0.95 16.80
C GLY A 62 14.37 -0.47 15.76
N THR A 63 14.37 0.83 15.46
CA THR A 63 13.44 1.50 14.52
C THR A 63 13.39 0.84 13.13
N ARG A 64 14.47 0.19 12.71
CA ARG A 64 14.55 -0.57 11.45
C ARG A 64 13.52 -1.70 11.40
N HIS A 65 13.32 -2.41 12.50
CA HIS A 65 12.33 -3.49 12.62
C HIS A 65 10.91 -2.94 12.54
N VAL A 66 10.69 -1.76 13.13
CA VAL A 66 9.42 -1.03 13.03
C VAL A 66 9.12 -0.63 11.59
N LEU A 67 10.08 -0.01 10.91
CA LEU A 67 9.93 0.41 9.53
C LEU A 67 9.72 -0.78 8.58
N ALA A 68 10.44 -1.89 8.80
CA ALA A 68 10.28 -3.11 8.01
C ALA A 68 8.85 -3.69 8.15
N ALA A 69 8.32 -3.76 9.37
CA ALA A 69 6.96 -4.24 9.60
C ALA A 69 5.89 -3.33 8.98
N LEU A 70 6.05 -2.00 9.09
CA LEU A 70 5.15 -1.03 8.48
C LEU A 70 5.22 -1.08 6.95
N TYR A 71 6.42 -1.18 6.39
CA TYR A 71 6.64 -1.35 4.95
C TYR A 71 5.98 -2.61 4.44
N LEU A 72 6.17 -3.74 5.14
CA LEU A 72 5.53 -5.00 4.79
C LEU A 72 4.00 -4.90 4.83
N GLY A 73 3.44 -4.32 5.90
CA GLY A 73 2.00 -4.08 6.00
C GLY A 73 1.47 -3.25 4.83
N PHE A 74 2.18 -2.18 4.46
CA PHE A 74 1.86 -1.37 3.29
C PHE A 74 1.93 -2.17 1.99
N THR A 75 3.03 -2.89 1.74
CA THR A 75 3.23 -3.67 0.51
C THR A 75 2.19 -4.77 0.35
N VAL A 76 1.83 -5.49 1.42
CA VAL A 76 0.81 -6.57 1.34
C VAL A 76 -0.59 -5.99 1.12
N SER A 77 -0.93 -4.90 1.81
CA SER A 77 -2.27 -4.29 1.70
C SER A 77 -2.48 -3.54 0.38
N TYR A 78 -1.50 -2.73 -0.06
CA TYR A 78 -1.59 -1.86 -1.22
C TYR A 78 -0.99 -2.46 -2.50
N GLY A 79 -0.17 -3.50 -2.40
CA GLY A 79 0.63 -4.03 -3.50
C GLY A 79 -0.20 -4.38 -4.73
N HIS A 80 -1.31 -5.09 -4.56
CA HIS A 80 -2.19 -5.44 -5.69
C HIS A 80 -2.76 -4.21 -6.40
N ARG A 81 -3.11 -3.17 -5.63
CA ARG A 81 -3.65 -1.92 -6.18
C ARG A 81 -2.56 -1.13 -6.91
N LEU A 82 -1.35 -1.08 -6.36
CA LEU A 82 -0.19 -0.45 -6.99
C LEU A 82 0.20 -1.17 -8.29
N VAL A 83 0.22 -2.50 -8.30
CA VAL A 83 0.52 -3.30 -9.50
C VAL A 83 -0.52 -3.05 -10.59
N ARG A 84 -1.82 -3.07 -10.27
CA ARG A 84 -2.88 -2.76 -11.25
C ARG A 84 -2.79 -1.32 -11.76
N TRP A 85 -2.48 -0.37 -10.89
CA TRP A 85 -2.32 1.03 -11.26
C TRP A 85 -1.12 1.21 -12.20
N ALA A 86 0.02 0.63 -11.86
CA ALA A 86 1.23 0.65 -12.68
C ALA A 86 0.96 -0.02 -14.04
N ASP A 87 0.25 -1.15 -14.05
CA ASP A 87 -0.10 -1.86 -15.28
C ASP A 87 -1.01 -1.04 -16.19
N ALA A 88 -2.04 -0.41 -15.63
CA ALA A 88 -2.91 0.49 -16.39
C ALA A 88 -2.13 1.68 -16.99
N HIS A 89 -1.19 2.25 -16.22
CA HIS A 89 -0.38 3.37 -16.70
C HIS A 89 0.62 2.96 -17.80
N ALA A 90 1.24 1.79 -17.66
CA ALA A 90 2.14 1.23 -18.67
C ALA A 90 1.38 0.83 -19.95
N ALA A 91 0.19 0.24 -19.81
CA ALA A 91 -0.69 -0.05 -20.95
C ALA A 91 -1.08 1.24 -21.69
N HIS A 92 -1.40 2.31 -20.97
CA HIS A 92 -1.68 3.61 -21.57
C HIS A 92 -0.47 4.21 -22.30
N ARG A 93 0.72 4.21 -21.66
CA ARG A 93 1.94 4.76 -22.28
C ARG A 93 2.40 3.99 -23.52
N THR A 94 2.15 2.69 -23.56
CA THR A 94 2.49 1.85 -24.72
C THR A 94 1.41 1.85 -25.80
N GLY A 95 0.34 2.66 -25.66
CA GLY A 95 -0.77 2.75 -26.61
C GLY A 95 -1.68 1.51 -26.62
N ARG A 96 -1.53 0.62 -25.64
CA ARG A 96 -2.22 -0.68 -25.54
C ARG A 96 -3.44 -0.65 -24.62
N GLY A 97 -3.79 0.51 -24.05
CA GLY A 97 -4.92 0.62 -23.12
C GLY A 97 -5.48 2.03 -22.96
N PRO A 98 -6.74 2.13 -22.50
CA PRO A 98 -7.40 3.39 -22.24
C PRO A 98 -6.71 4.17 -21.11
N LYS A 99 -6.92 5.49 -21.08
CA LYS A 99 -6.38 6.35 -20.02
C LYS A 99 -6.88 5.89 -18.64
N PRO A 100 -6.02 5.79 -17.61
CA PRO A 100 -6.45 5.39 -16.28
C PRO A 100 -7.56 6.32 -15.76
N PRO A 101 -8.68 5.79 -15.24
CA PRO A 101 -9.78 6.61 -14.76
C PRO A 101 -9.31 7.50 -13.59
N LYS A 102 -9.74 8.77 -13.61
CA LYS A 102 -9.45 9.71 -12.53
C LYS A 102 -10.28 9.35 -11.28
N PRO A 103 -9.76 9.62 -10.06
CA PRO A 103 -10.54 9.48 -8.85
C PRO A 103 -11.83 10.32 -8.93
N PRO A 104 -12.98 9.82 -8.42
CA PRO A 104 -14.22 10.58 -8.44
C PRO A 104 -14.07 11.88 -7.65
N ALA A 105 -14.40 13.01 -8.28
CA ALA A 105 -14.13 14.34 -7.72
C ALA A 105 -15.12 14.74 -6.62
N ARG A 106 -16.36 14.22 -6.64
CA ARG A 106 -17.44 14.61 -5.72
C ARG A 106 -18.45 13.50 -5.45
N GLY A 107 -19.31 13.73 -4.44
CA GLY A 107 -20.48 12.91 -4.16
C GLY A 107 -20.19 11.61 -3.39
N ARG A 108 -21.20 10.73 -3.35
CA ARG A 108 -21.17 9.46 -2.61
C ARG A 108 -20.06 8.51 -3.09
N GLU A 109 -19.64 8.63 -4.35
CA GLU A 109 -18.55 7.84 -4.93
C GLU A 109 -17.18 8.24 -4.37
N ARG A 110 -16.94 9.53 -4.14
CA ARG A 110 -15.74 10.01 -3.46
C ARG A 110 -15.67 9.50 -2.02
N ILE A 111 -16.77 9.56 -1.27
CA ILE A 111 -16.82 9.00 0.09
C ILE A 111 -16.46 7.51 0.07
N ARG A 112 -17.07 6.72 -0.80
CA ARG A 112 -16.78 5.28 -0.92
C ARG A 112 -15.32 5.01 -1.26
N ALA A 113 -14.74 5.80 -2.16
CA ALA A 113 -13.33 5.67 -2.54
C ALA A 113 -12.38 5.96 -1.37
N GLU A 114 -12.62 7.03 -0.61
CA GLU A 114 -11.82 7.40 0.57
C GLU A 114 -11.98 6.37 1.70
N PHE A 115 -13.19 5.90 1.96
CA PHE A 115 -13.41 4.84 2.96
C PHE A 115 -12.79 3.50 2.53
N ALA A 116 -12.74 3.19 1.24
CA ALA A 116 -12.04 2.01 0.75
C ALA A 116 -10.52 2.11 0.97
N LEU A 117 -9.92 3.29 0.73
CA LEU A 117 -8.52 3.58 1.03
C LEU A 117 -8.23 3.48 2.54
N TRP A 118 -9.11 4.03 3.36
CA TRP A 118 -8.97 3.95 4.81
C TRP A 118 -9.04 2.50 5.30
N ARG A 119 -10.00 1.70 4.81
CA ARG A 119 -10.07 0.27 5.11
C ARG A 119 -8.78 -0.46 4.73
N GLN A 120 -8.18 -0.12 3.59
CA GLN A 120 -6.91 -0.71 3.15
C GLN A 120 -5.77 -0.34 4.09
N THR A 121 -5.77 0.88 4.62
CA THR A 121 -4.84 1.33 5.69
C THR A 121 -5.03 0.56 6.98
N LEU A 122 -6.27 0.28 7.39
CA LEU A 122 -6.53 -0.55 8.57
C LEU A 122 -5.93 -1.95 8.40
N VAL A 123 -6.12 -2.58 7.23
CA VAL A 123 -5.49 -3.87 6.94
C VAL A 123 -3.97 -3.78 7.01
N ALA A 124 -3.37 -2.72 6.44
CA ALA A 124 -1.93 -2.49 6.51
C ALA A 124 -1.42 -2.44 7.96
N VAL A 125 -2.13 -1.68 8.82
CA VAL A 125 -1.78 -1.49 10.23
C VAL A 125 -1.97 -2.78 11.03
N VAL A 126 -3.02 -3.56 10.76
CA VAL A 126 -3.23 -4.86 11.40
C VAL A 126 -2.10 -5.84 11.05
N ILE A 127 -1.70 -5.91 9.78
CA ILE A 127 -0.58 -6.76 9.35
C ILE A 127 0.72 -6.31 10.01
N ALA A 128 1.01 -5.01 9.99
CA ALA A 128 2.22 -4.48 10.64
C ALA A 128 2.21 -4.75 12.15
N ALA A 129 1.08 -4.57 12.83
CA ALA A 129 0.94 -4.85 14.26
C ALA A 129 1.16 -6.33 14.58
N ALA A 130 0.61 -7.24 13.77
CA ALA A 130 0.83 -8.68 13.91
C ALA A 130 2.30 -9.07 13.74
N VAL A 131 2.98 -8.47 12.75
CA VAL A 131 4.42 -8.67 12.52
C VAL A 131 5.23 -8.15 13.70
N LEU A 132 4.96 -6.93 14.18
CA LEU A 132 5.63 -6.37 15.35
C LEU A 132 5.39 -7.22 16.60
N GLN A 133 4.19 -7.76 16.76
CA GLN A 133 3.87 -8.65 17.88
C GLN A 133 4.65 -9.96 17.80
N LEU A 134 4.78 -10.54 16.60
CA LEU A 134 5.61 -11.73 16.37
C LEU A 134 7.07 -11.45 16.71
N LEU A 135 7.62 -10.32 16.25
CA LEU A 135 9.00 -9.93 16.55
C LEU A 135 9.22 -9.74 18.05
N ARG A 136 8.27 -9.15 18.79
CA ARG A 136 8.35 -9.04 20.25
C ARG A 136 8.46 -10.40 20.95
N ILE A 137 7.65 -11.37 20.53
CA ILE A 137 7.66 -12.72 21.11
C ILE A 137 8.98 -13.44 20.84
N LEU A 138 9.59 -13.18 19.68
CA LEU A 138 10.83 -13.82 19.25
C LEU A 138 12.10 -13.11 19.74
N ALA A 139 11.99 -11.87 20.24
CA ALA A 139 13.16 -11.11 20.68
C ALA A 139 13.79 -11.72 21.94
N ALA A 140 15.12 -11.85 21.94
CA ALA A 140 15.84 -12.33 23.12
C ALA A 140 15.78 -11.34 24.30
N ASP A 141 15.76 -10.03 24.02
CA ASP A 141 15.54 -8.97 25.01
C ASP A 141 14.10 -8.44 24.91
N ALA A 142 13.23 -9.02 25.73
CA ALA A 142 11.81 -8.65 25.78
C ALA A 142 11.60 -7.18 26.18
N ALA A 143 12.41 -6.63 27.09
CA ALA A 143 12.21 -5.27 27.61
C ALA A 143 12.63 -4.19 26.59
N ALA A 144 13.70 -4.43 25.84
CA ALA A 144 14.08 -3.58 24.71
C ALA A 144 13.06 -3.68 23.56
N ALA A 145 12.61 -4.90 23.26
CA ALA A 145 11.63 -5.14 22.21
C ALA A 145 10.28 -4.49 22.51
N ASP A 146 9.82 -4.55 23.76
CA ASP A 146 8.51 -4.00 24.13
C ASP A 146 8.46 -2.48 23.97
N ARG A 147 9.53 -1.78 24.36
CA ARG A 147 9.64 -0.32 24.18
C ARG A 147 9.59 0.05 22.70
N VAL A 148 10.52 -0.45 21.91
CA VAL A 148 10.69 0.00 20.51
C VAL A 148 9.56 -0.48 19.60
N LEU A 149 9.20 -1.76 19.68
CA LEU A 149 8.18 -2.33 18.81
C LEU A 149 6.76 -1.90 19.23
N GLY A 150 6.57 -1.55 20.51
CA GLY A 150 5.32 -0.97 21.02
C GLY A 150 5.05 0.43 20.52
N ASP A 151 6.07 1.27 20.54
CA ASP A 151 5.99 2.59 19.91
C ASP A 151 5.66 2.46 18.43
N GLY A 152 6.19 1.43 17.76
CA GLY A 152 5.83 1.08 16.38
C GLY A 152 4.36 0.74 16.17
N GLN A 153 3.76 -0.05 17.08
CA GLN A 153 2.32 -0.35 17.03
C GLN A 153 1.48 0.90 17.27
N ALA A 154 1.86 1.73 18.24
CA ALA A 154 1.19 3.00 18.51
C ALA A 154 1.28 3.96 17.31
N LEU A 155 2.42 3.99 16.62
CA LEU A 155 2.60 4.75 15.38
C LEU A 155 1.66 4.27 14.28
N GLY A 156 1.57 2.96 14.05
CA GLY A 156 0.62 2.38 13.10
C GLY A 156 -0.83 2.78 13.39
N LEU A 157 -1.23 2.72 14.67
CA LEU A 157 -2.57 3.15 15.08
C LEU A 157 -2.81 4.64 14.83
N ARG A 158 -1.83 5.50 15.15
CA ARG A 158 -1.92 6.95 14.86
C ARG A 158 -2.10 7.22 13.37
N ILE A 159 -1.38 6.50 12.50
CA ILE A 159 -1.53 6.60 11.04
C ILE A 159 -2.96 6.23 10.62
N ALA A 160 -3.49 5.11 11.11
CA ALA A 160 -4.87 4.69 10.82
C ALA A 160 -5.91 5.71 11.31
N LEU A 161 -5.71 6.30 12.48
CA LEU A 161 -6.60 7.32 13.04
C LEU A 161 -6.56 8.61 12.22
N ILE A 162 -5.37 9.12 11.90
CA ILE A 162 -5.20 10.33 11.07
C ILE A 162 -5.85 10.12 9.70
N HIS A 163 -5.60 8.99 9.06
CA HIS A 163 -6.22 8.69 7.77
C HIS A 163 -7.75 8.53 7.91
N GLY A 164 -8.23 8.02 9.05
CA GLY A 164 -9.65 7.97 9.37
C GLY A 164 -10.26 9.36 9.47
N LEU A 165 -9.59 10.31 10.12
CA LEU A 165 -10.02 11.71 10.18
C LEU A 165 -10.08 12.35 8.78
N VAL A 166 -9.09 12.06 7.93
CA VAL A 166 -9.09 12.51 6.53
C VAL A 166 -10.27 11.91 5.76
N ALA A 167 -10.52 10.60 5.90
CA ALA A 167 -11.67 9.95 5.26
C ALA A 167 -13.01 10.50 5.77
N LEU A 168 -13.11 10.83 7.06
CA LEU A 168 -14.28 11.49 7.65
C LEU A 168 -14.47 12.91 7.11
N SER A 169 -13.39 13.65 6.85
CA SER A 169 -13.49 14.98 6.22
C SER A 169 -14.13 14.94 4.83
N ALA A 170 -14.04 13.81 4.12
CA ALA A 170 -14.71 13.61 2.83
C ALA A 170 -16.25 13.66 2.95
N LEU A 171 -16.82 13.40 4.14
CA LEU A 171 -18.25 13.58 4.40
C LEU A 171 -18.68 15.04 4.34
N TRP A 172 -17.81 15.99 4.74
CA TRP A 172 -18.10 17.42 4.63
C TRP A 172 -18.08 17.91 3.18
N TRP A 173 -17.16 17.42 2.36
CA TRP A 173 -17.08 17.81 0.93
C TRP A 173 -18.09 17.11 0.02
N ALA A 174 -18.75 16.06 0.50
CA ALA A 174 -19.82 15.40 -0.23
C ALA A 174 -21.19 16.08 -0.06
N ARG A 175 -21.28 17.16 0.74
CA ARG A 175 -22.49 17.97 0.83
C ARG A 175 -22.82 18.57 -0.55
N PRO A 176 -24.06 18.42 -1.03
CA PRO A 176 -24.52 19.16 -2.20
C PRO A 176 -24.26 20.65 -2.00
N ARG A 177 -23.80 21.35 -3.05
CA ARG A 177 -23.81 22.82 -3.00
C ARG A 177 -25.27 23.27 -2.95
N ALA A 178 -25.57 24.24 -2.09
CA ALA A 178 -26.87 24.90 -2.12
C ALA A 178 -27.10 25.45 -3.54
N GLY A 179 -28.05 24.86 -4.27
CA GLY A 179 -28.36 25.20 -5.67
C GLY A 179 -28.54 24.01 -6.62
N GLU A 180 -28.02 22.82 -6.30
CA GLU A 180 -28.30 21.60 -7.08
C GLU A 180 -29.46 20.83 -6.43
N GLY A 181 -30.69 21.32 -6.66
CA GLY A 181 -31.90 20.52 -6.41
C GLY A 181 -32.00 19.37 -7.43
N PRO A 182 -32.81 18.33 -7.16
CA PRO A 182 -32.99 17.19 -8.08
C PRO A 182 -33.61 17.59 -9.42
N ASP A 183 -34.20 18.79 -9.52
CA ASP A 183 -34.77 19.36 -10.73
C ASP A 183 -34.10 20.71 -11.07
N GLY A 184 -33.14 20.70 -11.99
CA GLY A 184 -32.58 21.88 -12.67
C GLY A 184 -32.67 21.68 -14.18
N PRO A 185 -32.98 22.73 -14.96
CA PRO A 185 -34.16 22.78 -15.81
C PRO A 185 -34.09 21.88 -17.05
N ALA A 186 -35.19 21.18 -17.31
CA ALA A 186 -35.57 20.77 -18.65
C ALA A 186 -35.91 22.04 -19.46
N GLY A 187 -35.00 22.47 -20.32
CA GLY A 187 -35.26 23.55 -21.28
C GLY A 187 -34.07 23.68 -22.22
N GLY A 188 -34.19 23.58 -23.52
CA GLY A 188 -35.31 23.26 -24.38
C GLY A 188 -34.70 23.03 -25.76
N GLY A 189 -35.25 22.10 -26.53
CA GLY A 189 -34.83 21.94 -27.92
C GLY A 189 -35.12 23.20 -28.72
N GLN A 190 -34.15 23.62 -29.54
CA GLN A 190 -34.45 24.20 -30.84
C GLN A 190 -33.60 23.46 -31.89
N PRO A 191 -34.21 22.66 -32.78
CA PRO A 191 -33.69 22.48 -34.11
C PRO A 191 -34.06 23.71 -34.95
N GLY A 192 -33.13 24.16 -35.78
CA GLY A 192 -33.31 25.33 -36.64
C GLY A 192 -34.33 25.12 -37.75
N ALA A 193 -35.01 26.20 -38.10
CA ALA A 193 -35.34 26.72 -39.44
C ALA A 193 -36.27 27.92 -39.27
#